data_AF-A0A534V801-F1
#
_entry.id   AF-A0A534V801-F1
#
_cell.length_a   1.000
_cell.length_b   1.000
_cell.length_c   1.000
_cell.angle_alpha   90.00
_cell.angle_beta   90.00
_cell.angle_gamma   90.00
#
_symmetry.space_group_name_H-M   'P 1'
#
loop_
_entity.id
_entity.type
_entity.pdbx_description
1 polymer ?
#
loop_
_entity_poly.entity_id
_entity_poly.type
_entity_poly.pdbx_seq_one_letter_code
_entity_poly.pdbx_strand_id
1 'polypeptide(L)' 'MSRPHRLCLVAGEASGDLHGADLLLALRAQLPDLEVFGIGGQRLREAGMETVADAAEVATVG' A
#
# COMPACT_ATOMS: atom_id res chain seq x y z
N MET A 1 15.08 20.31 -6.81
CA MET A 1 14.54 18.95 -7.01
C MET A 1 13.23 18.88 -6.26
N SER A 2 12.12 18.50 -6.92
CA SER A 2 10.82 18.37 -6.25
C SER A 2 10.85 17.16 -5.32
N ARG A 3 10.23 17.25 -4.14
CA ARG A 3 10.15 16.13 -3.20
C ARG A 3 9.15 15.09 -3.74
N PRO A 4 9.46 13.79 -3.69
CA PRO A 4 8.50 12.76 -4.07
C PRO A 4 7.24 12.85 -3.20
N HIS A 5 6.09 12.60 -3.82
CA HIS A 5 4.83 12.50 -3.08
C HIS A 5 4.86 11.22 -2.25
N ARG A 6 4.43 11.31 -0.99
CA ARG A 6 4.39 10.17 -0.06
C ARG A 6 2.94 9.90 0.33
N LEU A 7 2.47 8.68 0.13
CA LEU A 7 1.12 8.22 0.47
C LEU A 7 1.21 7.14 1.55
N CYS A 8 0.43 7.32 2.62
CA CYS A 8 0.19 6.25 3.58
C CYS A 8 -1.07 5.47 3.16
N LEU A 9 -0.97 4.16 2.98
CA LEU A 9 -2.07 3.28 2.60
C LEU A 9 -2.25 2.16 3.63
N VAL A 10 -3.49 1.94 4.08
CA VAL A 10 -3.83 0.95 5.10
C VAL A 10 -4.92 0.03 4.57
N ALA A 11 -4.60 -1.24 4.41
CA ALA A 11 -5.53 -2.32 4.11
C ALA A 11 -5.54 -3.32 5.27
N GLY A 12 -6.68 -3.44 5.96
CA GLY A 12 -6.84 -4.31 7.13
C GLY A 12 -7.34 -5.73 6.81
N GLU A 13 -7.68 -6.01 5.56
CA GLU A 13 -8.22 -7.30 5.12
C GLU A 13 -7.78 -7.63 3.69
N ALA A 14 -7.90 -8.89 3.29
CA ALA A 14 -7.42 -9.39 2.00
C ALA A 14 -8.10 -8.73 0.78
N SER A 15 -9.39 -8.39 0.90
CA SER A 15 -10.12 -7.56 -0.09
C SER A 15 -9.49 -6.18 -0.22
N GLY A 16 -9.17 -5.53 0.90
CA GLY A 16 -8.49 -4.23 0.91
C GLY A 16 -7.10 -4.29 0.27
N ASP A 17 -6.36 -5.38 0.50
CA ASP A 17 -5.04 -5.60 -0.10
C ASP A 17 -5.10 -5.72 -1.63
N LEU A 18 -6.11 -6.43 -2.14
CA LEU A 18 -6.36 -6.54 -3.58
C LEU A 18 -6.68 -5.18 -4.21
N HIS A 19 -7.69 -4.47 -3.70
CA HIS A 19 -8.07 -3.17 -4.28
C HIS A 19 -6.97 -2.11 -4.10
N GLY A 20 -6.24 -2.16 -2.97
CA GLY A 20 -5.12 -1.27 -2.70
C GLY A 20 -3.98 -1.46 -3.69
N ALA A 21 -3.67 -2.70 -4.08
CA ALA A 21 -2.64 -2.99 -5.08
C ALA A 21 -3.01 -2.42 -6.46
N ASP A 22 -4.26 -2.62 -6.91
CA ASP A 22 -4.74 -2.05 -8.18
C ASP A 22 -4.69 -0.51 -8.17
N LEU A 23 -5.10 0.11 -7.05
CA LEU A 23 -5.00 1.54 -6.84
C LEU A 23 -3.54 2.03 -6.93
N LEU A 24 -2.61 1.34 -6.26
CA LEU A 24 -1.20 1.71 -6.27
C LEU A 24 -0.61 1.67 -7.68
N LEU A 25 -0.91 0.63 -8.46
CA LEU A 25 -0.46 0.50 -9.84
C LEU A 25 -1.00 1.64 -10.71
N ALA A 26 -2.29 1.98 -10.58
CA ALA A 26 -2.91 3.08 -11.31
C ALA A 26 -2.32 4.45 -10.92
N LEU A 27 -2.04 4.67 -9.63
CA LEU A 27 -1.42 5.89 -9.13
C LEU A 27 0.01 6.05 -9.65
N ARG A 28 0.81 4.98 -9.64
CA ARG A 28 2.19 5.01 -10.15
C ARG A 28 2.28 5.32 -11.64
N ALA A 29 1.27 4.91 -12.43
CA ALA A 29 1.21 5.28 -13.84
C ALA A 29 1.08 6.81 -14.07
N GLN A 30 0.51 7.54 -13.10
CA GLN A 30 0.33 8.99 -13.16
C GLN A 30 1.41 9.76 -12.37
N LEU A 31 1.91 9.15 -11.30
CA LEU A 31 2.88 9.70 -10.36
C LEU A 31 4.03 8.70 -10.22
N PRO A 32 4.99 8.65 -11.17
CA PRO A 32 6.07 7.67 -11.14
C PRO A 32 6.99 7.81 -9.92
N ASP A 33 7.08 9.01 -9.35
CA ASP A 33 7.87 9.31 -8.15
C ASP A 33 7.06 9.15 -6.84
N LEU A 34 5.90 8.49 -6.88
CA LEU A 34 5.06 8.24 -5.70
C LEU A 34 5.67 7.14 -4.83
N GLU A 35 6.04 7.51 -3.60
CA GLU A 35 6.38 6.58 -2.55
C GLU A 35 5.13 6.21 -1.76
N VAL A 36 4.91 4.90 -1.57
CA VAL A 36 3.76 4.40 -0.81
C VAL A 36 4.23 3.48 0.30
N PHE A 37 3.72 3.72 1.50
CA PHE A 37 4.04 2.95 2.69
C PHE A 37 2.79 2.73 3.54
N GLY A 38 2.80 1.74 4.44
CA GLY A 38 1.71 1.55 5.41
C GLY A 38 1.43 0.08 5.73
N ILE A 39 0.16 -0.27 5.93
CA ILE A 39 -0.25 -1.62 6.36
C ILE A 39 -0.93 -2.29 5.17
N GLY A 40 -0.47 -3.50 4.84
CA GLY A 40 -0.99 -4.23 3.69
C GLY A 40 -0.52 -5.67 3.70
N GLY A 41 -1.18 -6.48 2.86
CA GLY A 41 -0.83 -7.87 2.64
C GLY A 41 0.19 -8.03 1.52
N GLN A 42 0.22 -9.23 0.96
CA GLN A 42 1.17 -9.61 -0.08
C GLN A 42 0.99 -8.81 -1.38
N ARG A 43 -0.25 -8.49 -1.79
CA ARG A 43 -0.49 -7.82 -3.08
C ARG A 43 0.02 -6.39 -3.06
N LEU A 44 -0.17 -5.67 -1.96
CA LEU A 44 0.38 -4.32 -1.82
C LEU A 44 1.91 -4.30 -1.83
N ARG A 45 2.56 -5.31 -1.22
CA ARG A 45 4.03 -5.46 -1.29
C ARG A 45 4.50 -5.70 -2.72
N GLU A 46 3.83 -6.61 -3.44
CA GLU A 46 4.13 -6.92 -4.84
C GLU A 46 3.92 -5.71 -5.76
N ALA A 47 2.93 -4.86 -5.47
CA ALA A 47 2.70 -3.60 -6.16
C ALA A 47 3.74 -2.50 -5.80
N GLY A 48 4.69 -2.80 -4.89
CA GLY A 48 5.81 -1.93 -4.54
C GLY A 48 5.55 -0.99 -3.35
N MET A 49 4.58 -1.31 -2.50
CA MET A 49 4.38 -0.62 -1.24
C MET A 49 5.39 -1.08 -0.18
N GLU A 50 5.96 -0.13 0.56
CA GLU A 50 6.73 -0.43 1.77
C GLU A 50 5.76 -0.76 2.93
N THR A 51 5.57 -2.03 3.25
CA THR A 51 4.73 -2.42 4.38
C THR A 51 5.47 -2.28 5.70
N VAL A 52 4.91 -1.49 6.62
CA VAL A 52 5.42 -1.30 8.00
C VAL A 52 4.87 -2.33 8.99
N ALA A 53 3.76 -2.98 8.66
CA ALA A 53 3.17 -4.11 9.40
C ALA A 53 2.32 -4.97 8.45
N ASP A 54 2.15 -6.26 8.78
CA ASP A 54 1.22 -7.13 8.05
C ASP A 54 -0.22 -6.85 8.46
N ALA A 55 -1.12 -6.76 7.48
CA ALA A 55 -2.55 -6.67 7.73
C ALA A 55 -3.06 -7.80 8.64
N ALA A 56 -2.51 -9.01 8.52
CA ALA A 56 -2.84 -10.16 9.35
C ALA A 56 -2.44 -9.99 10.82
N GLU A 57 -1.38 -9.22 11.11
CA GLU A 57 -0.92 -8.93 12.47
C GLU A 57 -1.70 -7.79 13.13
N VAL A 58 -2.29 -6.90 12.34
CA VAL A 58 -3.07 -5.76 12.85
C VAL A 58 -4.54 -6.12 13.09
N ALA A 59 -5.07 -7.12 12.38
CA ALA A 59 -6.46 -7.57 12.49
C ALA A 59 -6.78 -8.38 13.77
N THR A 60 -5.84 -8.50 14.72
CA THR A 60 -6.00 -9.37 15.91
C THR A 60 -6.74 -8.72 17.10
N VAL A 61 -7.37 -7.55 16.92
CA VAL A 61 -8.25 -6.98 17.95
C VAL A 61 -9.70 -7.10 17.47
N GLY A 62 -10.35 -8.18 17.89
CA GLY A 62 -11.79 -8.41 17.82
C GLY A 62 -12.34 -8.65 19.22
#